data_AF-A0A847FAV6-F1
#
_entry.id   AF-A0A847FAV6-F1
#
_cell.length_a   1.000
_cell.length_b   1.000
_cell.length_c   1.000
_cell.angle_alpha   90.00
_cell.angle_beta   90.00
_cell.angle_gamma   90.00
#
_symmetry.space_group_name_H-M   'P 1'
#
loop_
_entity.id
_entity.type
_entity.pdbx_description
1 polymer ?
#
loop_
_entity_poly.entity_id
_entity_poly.type
_entity_poly.pdbx_seq_one_letter_code
_entity_poly.pdbx_strand_id
1 'polypeptide(L)'
;MSTTVNALEKTLGCLKGSESFDHDSLEQSLRPLAEELGLKAGQLFGAIRVAVTGLTVSPPLFETMMVLGRKKCLERLEKAITKLSCMEK
;
A
#
# COMPACT_ATOMS: atom_id res chain seq x y z
N MET A 1 11.29 -5.87 13.75
CA MET A 1 10.21 -4.94 13.38
C MET A 1 10.12 -4.96 11.87
N SER A 2 9.09 -5.61 11.32
CA SER A 2 9.06 -5.90 9.90
C SER A 2 8.87 -4.64 9.07
N THR A 3 9.90 -4.34 8.25
CA THR A 3 9.98 -3.18 7.35
C THR A 3 8.71 -2.99 6.53
N THR A 4 8.01 -4.09 6.24
CA THR A 4 6.70 -4.13 5.57
C THR A 4 5.60 -3.41 6.32
N VAL A 5 5.47 -3.58 7.64
CA VAL A 5 4.39 -2.95 8.43
C VAL A 5 4.56 -1.43 8.43
N ASN A 6 5.78 -0.96 8.72
CA ASN A 6 6.11 0.46 8.68
C ASN A 6 5.85 1.07 7.28
N ALA A 7 6.20 0.34 6.22
CA ALA A 7 5.95 0.78 4.85
C ALA A 7 4.44 0.92 4.53
N LEU A 8 3.62 -0.02 5.00
CA LEU A 8 2.16 0.02 4.82
C LEU A 8 1.53 1.15 5.64
N GLU A 9 1.99 1.41 6.87
CA GLU A 9 1.51 2.52 7.70
C GLU A 9 1.82 3.88 7.06
N LYS A 10 3.04 4.06 6.56
CA LYS A 10 3.44 5.27 5.83
C LYS A 10 2.63 5.47 4.55
N THR A 11 2.42 4.38 3.82
CA THR A 11 1.56 4.38 2.62
C THR A 11 0.13 4.79 2.95
N LEU A 12 -0.44 4.25 4.04
CA LEU A 12 -1.77 4.59 4.50
C LEU A 12 -1.88 6.08 4.86
N GLY A 13 -0.88 6.65 5.54
CA GLY A 13 -0.81 8.08 5.81
C GLY A 13 -0.79 8.93 4.53
N CYS A 14 0.04 8.55 3.57
CA CYS A 14 0.13 9.20 2.25
C CYS A 14 -1.23 9.16 1.51
N LEU A 15 -1.87 7.98 1.47
CA LEU A 15 -3.19 7.79 0.86
C LEU A 15 -4.32 8.54 1.58
N LYS A 16 -4.19 8.80 2.89
CA LYS A 16 -5.12 9.66 3.66
C LYS A 16 -4.91 11.15 3.37
N GLY A 17 -3.71 11.57 2.97
CA GLY A 17 -3.42 12.93 2.52
C GLY A 17 -3.74 13.21 1.05
N SER A 18 -3.63 12.21 0.17
CA SER A 18 -3.85 12.38 -1.27
C SER A 18 -5.33 12.61 -1.61
N GLU A 19 -5.64 13.70 -2.30
CA GLU A 19 -6.99 14.02 -2.79
C GLU A 19 -7.34 13.25 -4.07
N SER A 20 -6.36 13.06 -4.96
CA SER A 20 -6.46 12.28 -6.19
C SER A 20 -6.08 10.82 -5.96
N PHE A 21 -6.87 9.91 -6.54
CA PHE A 21 -6.71 8.46 -6.41
C PHE A 21 -6.51 7.80 -7.79
N ASP A 22 -5.77 8.48 -8.65
CA ASP A 22 -5.46 8.09 -10.03
C ASP A 22 -4.14 7.33 -10.11
N HIS A 23 -3.94 6.54 -11.17
CA HIS A 23 -2.72 5.76 -11.38
C HIS A 23 -1.46 6.62 -11.20
N ASP A 24 -1.38 7.73 -11.92
CA ASP A 24 -0.21 8.59 -11.94
C ASP A 24 0.04 9.25 -10.58
N SER A 25 -1.00 9.80 -9.94
CA SER A 25 -0.90 10.39 -8.60
C SER A 25 -0.43 9.38 -7.54
N LEU A 26 -0.94 8.14 -7.60
CA LEU A 26 -0.55 7.08 -6.68
C LEU A 26 0.91 6.66 -6.91
N GLU A 27 1.33 6.46 -8.17
CA GLU A 27 2.70 6.12 -8.48
C GLU A 27 3.66 7.24 -8.06
N GLN A 28 3.37 8.49 -8.42
CA GLN A 28 4.17 9.67 -8.08
C GLN A 28 4.28 9.89 -6.57
N SER A 29 3.27 9.51 -5.79
CA SER A 29 3.30 9.63 -4.33
C SER A 29 4.03 8.46 -3.65
N LEU A 30 3.87 7.24 -4.16
CA LEU A 30 4.40 6.03 -3.53
C LEU A 30 5.86 5.73 -3.91
N ARG A 31 6.28 6.15 -5.11
CA ARG A 31 7.65 5.97 -5.59
C ARG A 31 8.69 6.70 -4.71
N PRO A 32 8.55 8.00 -4.40
CA PRO A 32 9.46 8.69 -3.47
C PRO A 32 9.35 8.11 -2.06
N LEU A 33 8.15 7.70 -1.62
CA LEU A 33 7.97 7.05 -0.32
C LEU A 33 8.79 5.74 -0.21
N ALA A 34 8.86 4.96 -1.28
CA ALA A 34 9.69 3.76 -1.31
C ALA A 34 11.17 4.12 -1.14
N GLU A 35 11.64 5.15 -1.83
CA GLU A 35 13.02 5.64 -1.74
C GLU A 35 13.34 6.18 -0.33
N GLU A 36 12.44 6.97 0.27
CA GLU A 36 12.57 7.47 1.65
C GLU A 36 12.66 6.33 2.68
N LEU A 37 11.95 5.23 2.44
CA LEU A 37 11.99 4.03 3.27
C LEU A 37 13.20 3.13 2.99
N GLY A 38 14.03 3.46 2.00
CA GLY A 38 15.14 2.62 1.55
C GLY A 38 14.68 1.31 0.91
N LEU A 39 13.44 1.26 0.42
CA LEU A 39 12.82 0.10 -0.19
C LEU A 39 12.82 0.21 -1.71
N LYS A 40 12.93 -0.93 -2.39
CA LYS A 40 12.67 -0.97 -3.83
C LYS A 40 11.20 -0.69 -4.08
N ALA A 41 10.88 0.13 -5.09
CA ALA A 41 9.50 0.39 -5.50
C ALA A 41 8.69 -0.90 -5.69
N GLY A 42 9.29 -1.93 -6.31
CA GLY A 42 8.66 -3.24 -6.46
C GLY A 42 8.34 -3.96 -5.13
N GLN A 43 9.14 -3.77 -4.07
CA GLN A 43 8.83 -4.32 -2.74
C GLN A 43 7.65 -3.59 -2.10
N LEU A 44 7.63 -2.26 -2.18
CA LEU A 44 6.52 -1.46 -1.66
C LEU A 44 5.22 -1.80 -2.41
N PHE A 45 5.25 -1.80 -3.74
CA PHE A 45 4.09 -2.16 -4.57
C PHE A 45 3.63 -3.59 -4.33
N GLY A 46 4.56 -4.54 -4.15
CA GLY A 46 4.23 -5.91 -3.75
C GLY A 46 3.53 -5.98 -2.40
N ALA A 47 4.00 -5.23 -1.40
CA ALA A 47 3.38 -5.18 -0.08
C ALA A 47 1.97 -4.58 -0.13
N ILE A 48 1.79 -3.45 -0.84
CA ILE A 48 0.48 -2.81 -1.03
C ILE A 48 -0.48 -3.75 -1.76
N ARG A 49 0.01 -4.45 -2.80
CA ARG A 49 -0.79 -5.45 -3.52
C ARG A 49 -1.32 -6.51 -2.57
N VAL A 50 -0.43 -7.17 -1.82
CA VAL A 50 -0.85 -8.22 -0.87
C VAL A 50 -1.79 -7.66 0.20
N ALA A 51 -1.56 -6.44 0.69
CA ALA A 51 -2.43 -5.80 1.66
C ALA A 51 -3.84 -5.51 1.11
N VAL A 52 -3.96 -5.11 -0.16
CA VAL A 52 -5.23 -4.71 -0.77
C VAL A 52 -5.97 -5.88 -1.42
N THR A 53 -5.28 -6.78 -2.11
CA THR A 53 -5.90 -7.89 -2.85
C THR A 53 -5.79 -9.22 -2.12
N GLY A 54 -4.84 -9.37 -1.19
CA GLY A 54 -4.53 -10.66 -0.56
C GLY A 54 -3.80 -11.63 -1.49
N LEU A 55 -3.40 -11.19 -2.68
CA LEU A 55 -2.78 -12.03 -3.71
C LEU A 55 -1.40 -11.48 -4.07
N THR A 56 -0.42 -12.37 -4.22
CA THR A 56 0.94 -12.03 -4.68
C THR A 56 0.99 -11.68 -6.17
N VAL A 57 0.10 -12.27 -6.97
CA VAL A 57 -0.03 -12.03 -8.41
C VAL A 57 -1.44 -11.51 -8.68
N SER A 58 -1.53 -10.36 -9.34
CA SER A 58 -2.81 -9.70 -9.63
C SER A 58 -2.66 -8.81 -10.86
N PRO A 59 -3.78 -8.42 -11.52
CA PRO A 59 -3.80 -7.35 -12.51
C PRO A 59 -3.14 -6.04 -11.99
N PRO A 60 -2.96 -5.03 -12.84
CA PRO A 60 -2.38 -3.74 -12.48
C PRO A 60 -2.87 -3.23 -11.10
N LEU A 61 -1.91 -3.01 -10.19
CA LEU A 61 -2.16 -2.68 -8.78
C LEU A 61 -3.03 -1.42 -8.67
N PHE A 62 -2.63 -0.38 -9.39
CA PHE A 62 -3.30 0.92 -9.37
C PHE A 62 -4.70 0.86 -9.96
N GLU A 63 -4.91 0.08 -11.03
CA GLU A 63 -6.25 -0.13 -11.60
C GLU A 63 -7.16 -0.84 -10.60
N THR A 64 -6.64 -1.86 -9.92
CA THR A 64 -7.40 -2.54 -8.86
C THR A 64 -7.74 -1.59 -7.72
N MET A 65 -6.80 -0.72 -7.32
CA MET A 65 -7.03 0.29 -6.29
C MET A 65 -8.05 1.35 -6.72
N MET A 66 -8.02 1.78 -7.98
CA MET A 66 -9.03 2.68 -8.56
C MET A 66 -10.42 2.06 -8.55
N VAL A 67 -10.55 0.80 -9.01
CA VAL A 67 -11.83 0.09 -9.06
C VAL A 67 -12.40 -0.15 -7.66
N LEU A 68 -11.55 -0.48 -6.68
CA LEU A 68 -11.97 -0.67 -5.30
C LEU A 68 -12.38 0.65 -4.62
N GLY A 69 -11.74 1.74 -5.03
CA GLY A 69 -11.91 3.05 -4.44
C GLY A 69 -11.14 3.23 -3.13
N ARG A 70 -10.81 4.49 -2.85
CA ARG A 70 -9.99 4.93 -1.71
C ARG A 70 -10.43 4.35 -0.37
N LYS A 71 -11.72 4.45 -0.04
CA LYS A 71 -12.26 3.96 1.25
C LYS A 71 -11.96 2.48 1.48
N LYS A 72 -12.19 1.62 0.48
CA LYS A 72 -11.92 0.19 0.59
C LYS A 72 -10.43 -0.11 0.64
N CYS A 73 -9.60 0.62 -0.12
CA CYS A 73 -8.15 0.46 -0.04
C CYS A 73 -7.63 0.75 1.36
N LEU A 74 -8.03 1.88 1.95
CA LEU A 74 -7.65 2.26 3.32
C LEU A 74 -8.07 1.22 4.36
N GLU A 75 -9.33 0.76 4.30
CA GLU A 75 -9.83 -0.26 5.23
C GLU A 75 -9.04 -1.58 5.11
N ARG A 76 -8.70 -2.01 3.89
CA ARG A 76 -7.92 -3.23 3.67
C ARG A 76 -6.47 -3.09 4.13
N LEU A 77 -5.84 -1.94 3.87
CA LEU A 77 -4.51 -1.62 4.39
C LEU A 77 -4.47 -1.66 5.92
N GLU A 78 -5.44 -1.02 6.61
CA GLU A 78 -5.54 -1.08 8.08
C GLU A 78 -5.72 -2.52 8.60
N LYS A 79 -6.58 -3.32 7.94
CA LYS A 79 -6.76 -4.74 8.28
C LYS A 79 -5.47 -5.54 8.08
N ALA A 80 -4.73 -5.28 6.99
CA ALA A 80 -3.46 -5.95 6.71
C ALA A 80 -2.39 -5.59 7.75
N ILE A 81 -2.25 -4.31 8.10
CA ILE A 81 -1.35 -3.83 9.15
C ILE A 81 -1.67 -4.50 10.49
N THR A 82 -2.95 -4.53 10.88
CA THR A 82 -3.41 -5.18 12.12
C THR A 82 -3.08 -6.67 12.12
N LYS A 83 -3.34 -7.38 11.02
CA LYS A 83 -3.02 -8.81 10.89
C LYS A 83 -1.52 -9.08 10.98
N LEU A 84 -0.71 -8.30 10.25
CA LEU A 84 0.75 -8.45 10.26
C LEU A 84 1.31 -8.16 11.66
N SER A 85 0.84 -7.09 12.31
CA SER A 85 1.25 -6.77 13.69
C SER A 85 0.87 -7.86 14.71
N CYS A 86 -0.23 -8.59 14.47
CA CYS A 86 -0.67 -9.69 15.33
C CYS A 86 0.03 -11.03 15.04
N MET A 87 0.44 -11.29 13.80
CA MET A 87 1.10 -12.54 13.38
C MET A 87 2.58 -12.63 13.76
N GLU A 88 3.22 -11.50 14.11
CA GLU A 88 4.63 -11.47 14.53
C GLU A 88 4.83 -11.61 16.05
N LYS A 89 3.79 -12.02 16.79
CA LYS A 89 3.87 -12.42 18.21
C LYS A 89 4.04 -13.92 18.37
#